data_AF-A0A813JM19-F1
#
_entry.id   AF-A0A813JM19-F1
#
_cell.length_a   1.000
_cell.length_b   1.000
_cell.length_c   1.000
_cell.angle_alpha   90.00
_cell.angle_beta   90.00
_cell.angle_gamma   90.00
#
_symmetry.space_group_name_H-M   'P 1'
#
loop_
_entity.id
_entity.type
_entity.pdbx_description
1 polymer ?
#
loop_
_entity_poly.entity_id
_entity_poly.type
_entity_poly.pdbx_seq_one_letter_code
_entity_poly.pdbx_strand_id
1 'polypeptide(L)'
;MSKASSPEDVATVEAEIAQMELEEKKLLSELEACRREEDEMVVELARQRRQEEQLRREEEDFWLSVAEYQLDLEEDEEERAATAAAITYATDELQRLRRSSVLNEMFHISQEGPFGTINGFRLGRLPEQLVPWEEVNAAWGQACLLLDALVKRCGLPTTQYRLLPRGSHSAVQVAGDVLELYSSDGGLSRFFLDRRFDLAMSAFLGCLREVARFLQRDPAMRLPFKIEGDK
;
A
#
# COMPACT_ATOMS: atom_id res chain seq x y z
N MET A 1 1.74 116.18 -43.38
CA MET A 1 1.05 115.34 -42.38
C MET A 1 1.84 114.04 -42.22
N SER A 2 2.69 113.97 -41.19
CA SER A 2 3.18 112.73 -40.57
C SER A 2 3.80 113.18 -39.24
N LYS A 3 3.13 112.83 -38.13
CA LYS A 3 3.44 113.27 -36.77
C LYS A 3 4.89 112.93 -36.40
N ALA A 4 5.62 113.92 -35.89
CA ALA A 4 6.83 113.66 -35.10
C ALA A 4 6.41 112.96 -33.81
N SER A 5 7.03 111.82 -33.51
CA SER A 5 6.86 111.09 -32.24
C SER A 5 7.30 111.97 -31.07
N SER A 6 6.54 111.96 -29.97
CA SER A 6 6.92 112.72 -28.78
C SER A 6 8.14 112.05 -28.10
N PRO A 7 9.00 112.81 -27.39
CA PRO A 7 10.11 112.23 -26.64
C PRO A 7 9.67 111.29 -25.51
N GLU A 8 8.41 111.38 -25.06
CA GLU A 8 7.80 110.43 -24.12
C GLU A 8 7.48 109.08 -24.78
N ASP A 9 7.05 109.08 -26.06
CA ASP A 9 6.78 107.85 -26.82
C ASP A 9 8.05 107.05 -27.18
N VAL A 10 9.19 107.71 -27.28
CA VAL A 10 10.49 107.04 -27.54
C VAL A 10 11.01 106.38 -26.27
N ALA A 11 10.87 107.05 -25.12
CA ALA A 11 11.30 106.52 -23.83
C ALA A 11 10.46 105.32 -23.35
N THR A 12 9.16 105.30 -23.64
CA THR A 12 8.29 104.15 -23.33
C THR A 12 8.66 102.92 -24.17
N VAL A 13 8.93 103.11 -25.46
CA VAL A 13 9.37 102.03 -26.36
C VAL A 13 10.75 101.49 -25.97
N GLU A 14 11.69 102.35 -25.56
CA GLU A 14 13.00 101.91 -25.04
C GLU A 14 12.88 101.10 -23.74
N ALA A 15 11.97 101.49 -22.84
CA ALA A 15 11.68 100.74 -21.62
C ALA A 15 11.04 99.37 -21.91
N GLU A 16 10.11 99.30 -22.88
CA GLU A 16 9.50 98.06 -23.34
C GLU A 16 10.55 97.12 -23.98
N ILE A 17 11.48 97.65 -24.78
CA ILE A 17 12.59 96.87 -25.36
C ILE A 17 13.47 96.29 -24.24
N ALA A 18 13.87 97.10 -23.26
CA ALA A 18 14.68 96.62 -22.14
C ALA A 18 13.97 95.55 -21.29
N GLN A 19 12.65 95.66 -21.13
CA GLN A 19 11.84 94.67 -20.43
C GLN A 19 11.73 93.37 -21.23
N MET A 20 11.52 93.45 -22.55
CA MET A 20 11.52 92.29 -23.44
C MET A 20 12.89 91.58 -23.49
N GLU A 21 14.00 92.31 -23.52
CA GLU A 21 15.36 91.72 -23.47
C GLU A 21 15.63 90.99 -22.15
N LEU A 22 15.08 91.48 -21.03
CA LEU A 22 15.19 90.82 -19.74
C LEU A 22 14.38 89.52 -19.70
N GLU A 23 13.16 89.54 -20.26
CA GLU A 23 12.30 88.38 -20.38
C GLU A 23 12.90 87.33 -21.34
N GLU A 24 13.45 87.75 -22.47
CA GLU A 24 14.16 86.88 -23.41
C GLU A 24 15.32 86.15 -22.72
N LYS A 25 16.16 86.87 -21.95
CA LYS A 25 17.26 86.24 -21.19
C LYS A 25 16.78 85.22 -20.16
N LYS A 26 15.67 85.50 -19.47
CA LYS A 26 15.07 84.55 -18.51
C LYS A 26 14.58 83.30 -19.23
N LEU A 27 13.79 83.47 -20.29
CA LEU A 27 13.24 82.36 -21.07
C LEU A 27 14.35 81.50 -21.69
N LEU A 28 15.44 82.11 -22.17
CA LEU A 28 16.61 81.37 -22.66
C LEU A 28 17.27 80.54 -21.56
N SER A 29 17.41 81.08 -20.34
CA SER A 29 17.99 80.34 -19.22
C SER A 29 17.11 79.16 -18.76
N GLU A 30 15.78 79.33 -18.78
CA GLU A 30 14.82 78.28 -18.48
C GLU A 30 14.82 77.19 -19.56
N LEU A 31 14.92 77.58 -20.84
CA LEU A 31 15.04 76.65 -21.96
C LEU A 31 16.33 75.81 -21.85
N GLU A 32 17.45 76.42 -21.48
CA GLU A 32 18.70 75.70 -21.26
C GLU A 32 18.62 74.72 -20.09
N ALA A 33 17.95 75.09 -18.99
CA ALA A 33 17.72 74.19 -17.86
C ALA A 33 16.85 73.00 -18.27
N CYS A 34 15.74 73.26 -18.97
CA CYS A 34 14.82 72.23 -19.45
C CYS A 34 15.51 71.25 -20.43
N ARG A 35 16.39 71.76 -21.31
CA ARG A 35 17.19 70.91 -22.20
C ARG A 35 18.16 69.99 -21.43
N ARG A 36 18.77 70.48 -20.35
CA ARG A 36 19.66 69.64 -19.52
C ARG A 36 18.89 68.53 -18.82
N GLU A 37 17.71 68.83 -18.29
CA GLU A 37 16.81 67.82 -17.71
C GLU A 37 16.35 66.79 -18.76
N GLU A 38 16.07 67.23 -19.99
CA GLU A 38 15.73 66.33 -21.10
C GLU A 38 16.90 65.39 -21.42
N ASP A 39 18.13 65.91 -21.51
CA ASP A 39 19.34 65.09 -21.74
C ASP A 39 19.56 64.07 -20.61
N GLU A 40 19.37 64.46 -19.36
CA GLU A 40 19.47 63.58 -18.19
C GLU A 40 18.41 62.46 -18.25
N MET A 41 17.15 62.81 -18.54
CA MET A 41 16.06 61.84 -18.69
C MET A 41 16.30 60.84 -19.84
N VAL A 42 16.90 61.28 -20.95
CA VAL A 42 17.25 60.39 -22.07
C VAL A 42 18.29 59.35 -21.65
N VAL A 43 19.30 59.75 -20.87
CA VAL A 43 20.32 58.83 -20.35
C VAL A 43 19.70 57.82 -19.39
N GLU A 44 18.82 58.27 -18.50
CA GLU A 44 18.16 57.40 -17.53
C GLU A 44 17.20 56.40 -18.21
N LEU A 45 16.43 56.85 -19.20
CA LEU A 45 15.58 55.97 -20.01
C LEU A 45 16.40 54.89 -20.73
N ALA A 46 17.55 55.25 -21.29
CA ALA A 46 18.45 54.30 -21.93
C ALA A 46 19.00 53.26 -20.94
N ARG A 47 19.29 53.68 -19.70
CA ARG A 47 19.71 52.76 -18.62
C ARG A 47 18.59 51.81 -18.24
N GLN A 48 17.37 52.31 -18.04
CA GLN A 48 16.21 51.50 -17.67
C GLN A 48 15.88 50.46 -18.76
N ARG A 49 15.93 50.86 -20.04
CA ARG A 49 15.73 49.94 -21.16
C ARG A 49 16.72 48.77 -21.18
N ARG A 50 18.01 49.05 -20.89
CA ARG A 50 19.02 47.99 -20.79
C ARG A 50 18.75 47.04 -19.63
N GLN A 51 18.26 47.55 -18.51
CA GLN A 51 17.90 46.73 -17.35
C GLN A 51 16.66 45.87 -17.64
N GLU A 52 15.65 46.43 -18.32
CA GLU A 52 14.46 45.69 -18.76
C GLU A 52 14.82 44.55 -19.72
N GLU A 53 15.68 44.81 -20.70
CA GLU A 53 16.17 43.76 -21.62
C GLU A 53 16.93 42.65 -20.89
N GLN A 54 17.72 43.00 -19.87
CA GLN A 54 18.44 42.02 -19.06
C GLN A 54 17.46 41.18 -18.22
N LEU A 55 16.54 41.82 -17.51
CA LEU A 55 15.52 41.14 -16.72
C LEU A 55 14.67 40.20 -17.58
N ARG A 56 14.32 40.63 -18.80
CA ARG A 56 13.54 39.80 -19.72
C ARG A 56 14.26 38.52 -20.12
N ARG A 57 15.58 38.56 -20.31
CA ARG A 57 16.39 37.36 -20.58
C ARG A 57 16.45 36.43 -19.36
N GLU A 58 16.64 37.02 -18.18
CA GLU A 58 16.66 36.26 -16.92
C GLU A 58 15.29 35.59 -16.65
N GLU A 59 14.18 36.26 -16.98
CA GLU A 59 12.83 35.68 -16.92
C GLU A 59 12.67 34.52 -17.91
N GLU A 60 13.13 34.67 -19.15
CA GLU A 60 13.08 33.60 -20.16
C GLU A 60 13.85 32.36 -19.69
N ASP A 61 15.07 32.54 -19.18
CA ASP A 61 15.89 31.46 -18.62
C ASP A 61 15.22 30.82 -17.38
N PHE A 62 14.61 31.64 -16.52
CA PHE A 62 13.87 31.15 -15.36
C PHE A 62 12.68 30.29 -15.78
N TRP A 63 11.88 30.74 -16.76
CA TRP A 63 10.73 29.97 -17.25
C TRP A 63 11.12 28.65 -17.90
N LEU A 64 12.27 28.60 -18.59
CA LEU A 64 12.81 27.34 -19.12
C LEU A 64 13.16 26.37 -17.99
N SER A 65 13.80 26.84 -16.92
CA SER A 65 14.12 25.99 -15.76
C SER A 65 12.88 25.47 -15.04
N VAL A 66 11.82 26.28 -14.95
CA VAL A 66 10.53 25.86 -14.37
C VAL A 66 9.87 24.80 -15.22
N ALA A 67 9.90 24.95 -16.56
CA ALA A 67 9.33 23.96 -17.47
C ALA A 67 10.09 22.63 -17.39
N GLU A 68 11.42 22.66 -17.33
CA GLU A 68 12.25 21.46 -17.14
C GLU A 68 11.91 20.74 -15.82
N TYR A 69 11.86 21.49 -14.71
CA TYR A 69 11.51 20.93 -13.41
C TYR A 69 10.08 20.33 -13.38
N GLN A 70 9.15 20.93 -14.11
CA GLN A 70 7.78 20.39 -14.23
C GLN A 70 7.77 19.05 -14.95
N LEU A 71 8.55 18.91 -16.03
CA LEU A 71 8.66 17.65 -16.76
C LEU A 71 9.29 16.55 -15.89
N ASP A 72 10.35 16.87 -15.16
CA ASP A 72 10.99 15.93 -14.23
C ASP A 72 10.01 15.46 -13.15
N LEU A 73 9.21 16.38 -12.61
CA LEU A 73 8.20 16.06 -11.60
C LEU A 73 7.10 15.14 -12.16
N GLU A 74 6.65 15.40 -13.39
CA GLU A 74 5.65 14.56 -14.06
C GLU A 74 6.20 13.14 -14.31
N GLU A 75 7.45 13.00 -14.75
CA GLU A 75 8.10 11.70 -14.95
C GLU A 75 8.21 10.91 -13.63
N ASP A 76 8.63 11.57 -12.55
CA ASP A 76 8.69 10.99 -11.20
C ASP A 76 7.29 10.54 -10.71
N GLU A 77 6.25 11.33 -10.97
CA GLU A 77 4.87 11.00 -10.60
C GLU A 77 4.34 9.81 -11.39
N GLU A 78 4.64 9.74 -12.70
CA GLU A 78 4.30 8.59 -13.54
C GLU A 78 5.01 7.32 -13.09
N GLU A 79 6.30 7.38 -12.76
CA GLU A 79 7.05 6.22 -12.26
C GLU A 79 6.50 5.73 -10.92
N ARG A 80 6.16 6.66 -10.02
CA ARG A 80 5.51 6.33 -8.74
C ARG A 80 4.15 5.68 -8.95
N ALA A 81 3.34 6.22 -9.85
CA ALA A 81 2.02 5.68 -10.17
C ALA A 81 2.13 4.26 -10.75
N ALA A 82 3.06 4.03 -11.67
CA ALA A 82 3.33 2.72 -12.26
C ALA A 82 3.78 1.71 -11.20
N THR A 83 4.70 2.10 -10.32
CA THR A 83 5.20 1.26 -9.24
C THR A 83 4.08 0.91 -8.25
N ALA A 84 3.26 1.89 -7.86
CA ALA A 84 2.14 1.66 -6.96
C ALA A 84 1.13 0.68 -7.56
N ALA A 85 0.79 0.83 -8.85
CA ALA A 85 -0.10 -0.09 -9.55
C ALA A 85 0.47 -1.52 -9.60
N ALA A 86 1.78 -1.67 -9.85
CA ALA A 86 2.44 -2.97 -9.85
C ALA A 86 2.40 -3.64 -8.46
N ILE A 87 2.59 -2.88 -7.38
CA ILE A 87 2.47 -3.38 -6.01
C ILE A 87 1.03 -3.86 -5.76
N THR A 88 0.03 -3.05 -6.08
CA THR A 88 -1.38 -3.43 -5.91
C THR A 88 -1.70 -4.73 -6.64
N TYR A 89 -1.32 -4.83 -7.91
CA TYR A 89 -1.52 -6.04 -8.71
C TYR A 89 -0.85 -7.27 -8.09
N ALA A 90 0.43 -7.16 -7.70
CA ALA A 90 1.16 -8.26 -7.08
C ALA A 90 0.54 -8.69 -5.75
N THR A 91 0.06 -7.73 -4.94
CA THR A 91 -0.61 -8.04 -3.68
C THR A 91 -1.93 -8.76 -3.88
N ASP A 92 -2.73 -8.37 -4.87
CA ASP A 92 -4.00 -9.02 -5.19
C ASP A 92 -3.79 -10.44 -5.71
N GLU A 93 -2.80 -10.63 -6.56
CA GLU A 93 -2.44 -11.96 -7.08
C GLU A 93 -1.94 -12.89 -5.97
N LEU A 94 -1.12 -12.37 -5.04
CA LEU A 94 -0.73 -13.12 -3.85
C LEU A 94 -1.93 -13.49 -2.97
N GLN A 95 -2.90 -12.58 -2.79
CA GLN A 95 -4.12 -12.90 -2.05
C GLN A 95 -4.94 -13.97 -2.76
N ARG A 96 -5.05 -13.92 -4.09
CA ARG A 96 -5.74 -14.93 -4.90
C ARG A 96 -5.09 -16.31 -4.74
N LEU A 97 -3.77 -16.38 -4.86
CA LEU A 97 -3.01 -17.64 -4.67
C LEU A 97 -3.11 -18.16 -3.23
N ARG A 98 -3.11 -17.28 -2.22
CA ARG A 98 -3.32 -17.67 -0.82
C ARG A 98 -4.70 -18.26 -0.58
N ARG A 99 -5.74 -17.69 -1.21
CA ARG A 99 -7.12 -18.22 -1.13
C ARG A 99 -7.23 -19.59 -1.81
N SER A 100 -6.52 -19.79 -2.91
CA SER A 100 -6.38 -21.08 -3.59
C SER A 100 -5.30 -21.97 -2.95
N SER A 101 -5.22 -21.96 -1.62
CA SER A 101 -4.44 -22.97 -0.91
C SER A 101 -5.12 -24.32 -1.17
N VAL A 102 -4.46 -25.19 -1.94
CA VAL A 102 -4.95 -26.53 -2.30
C VAL A 102 -5.46 -27.32 -1.09
N LEU A 103 -4.85 -27.14 0.09
CA LEU A 103 -5.33 -27.80 1.31
C LEU A 103 -6.71 -27.31 1.76
N ASN A 104 -7.01 -26.02 1.59
CA ASN A 104 -8.31 -25.46 1.96
C ASN A 104 -9.41 -25.85 0.95
N GLU A 105 -9.04 -26.03 -0.32
CA GLU A 105 -9.96 -26.55 -1.34
C GLU A 105 -10.21 -28.06 -1.18
N MET A 106 -9.19 -28.84 -0.78
CA MET A 106 -9.30 -30.30 -0.64
C MET A 106 -9.90 -30.73 0.71
N PHE A 107 -9.77 -29.93 1.77
CA PHE A 107 -10.26 -30.24 3.11
C PHE A 107 -11.07 -29.07 3.67
N HIS A 108 -12.35 -29.03 3.33
CA HIS A 108 -13.28 -28.02 3.81
C HIS A 108 -13.72 -28.35 5.24
N ILE A 109 -13.19 -27.62 6.23
CA ILE A 109 -13.59 -27.73 7.64
C ILE A 109 -14.63 -26.67 7.96
N SER A 110 -15.80 -27.08 8.43
CA SER A 110 -16.93 -26.21 8.78
C SER A 110 -17.65 -26.72 10.04
N GLN A 111 -18.80 -26.15 10.35
CA GLN A 111 -19.64 -26.54 11.48
C GLN A 111 -21.08 -26.71 11.01
N GLU A 112 -21.68 -27.84 11.36
CA GLU A 112 -23.10 -28.12 11.14
C GLU A 112 -23.77 -28.39 12.50
N GLY A 113 -24.50 -27.39 13.00
CA GLY A 113 -25.13 -27.46 14.32
C GLY A 113 -24.08 -27.67 15.43
N PRO A 114 -24.20 -28.73 16.26
CA PRO A 114 -23.25 -29.02 17.33
C PRO A 114 -21.98 -29.76 16.85
N PHE A 115 -21.90 -30.17 15.58
CA PHE A 115 -20.78 -30.97 15.06
C PHE A 115 -19.82 -30.14 14.22
N GLY A 116 -18.52 -30.38 14.38
CA GLY A 116 -17.53 -30.00 13.38
C GLY A 116 -17.63 -30.94 12.18
N THR A 117 -17.54 -30.41 10.97
CA THR A 117 -17.58 -31.18 9.72
C THR A 117 -16.28 -31.04 8.94
N ILE A 118 -15.87 -32.10 8.24
CA ILE A 118 -14.76 -32.07 7.27
C ILE A 118 -15.23 -32.70 5.96
N ASN A 119 -15.15 -31.94 4.86
CA ASN A 119 -15.69 -32.32 3.55
C ASN A 119 -17.17 -32.79 3.61
N GLY A 120 -17.95 -32.19 4.53
CA GLY A 120 -19.36 -32.53 4.76
C GLY A 120 -19.62 -33.72 5.69
N PHE A 121 -18.60 -34.41 6.21
CA PHE A 121 -18.78 -35.50 7.18
C PHE A 121 -18.71 -34.99 8.61
N ARG A 122 -19.71 -35.33 9.44
CA ARG A 122 -19.78 -34.92 10.84
C ARG A 122 -18.83 -35.74 11.72
N LEU A 123 -17.98 -35.03 12.46
CA LEU A 123 -17.03 -35.62 13.40
C LEU A 123 -17.63 -35.60 14.82
N GLY A 124 -18.42 -36.62 15.14
CA GLY A 124 -18.94 -36.81 16.50
C GLY A 124 -20.29 -37.51 16.51
N ARG A 125 -20.77 -37.84 17.72
CA ARG A 125 -22.10 -38.43 17.92
C ARG A 125 -22.71 -37.86 19.21
N LEU A 126 -23.93 -37.35 19.12
CA LEU A 126 -24.70 -36.91 20.29
C LEU A 126 -25.83 -37.93 20.57
N PRO A 127 -26.30 -38.06 21.82
CA PRO A 127 -27.47 -38.89 22.13
C PRO A 127 -28.72 -38.49 21.35
N GLU A 128 -28.89 -37.20 21.08
CA GLU A 128 -30.04 -36.62 20.34
C GLU A 128 -29.91 -36.79 18.83
N GLN A 129 -28.68 -36.90 18.30
CA GLN A 129 -28.41 -37.03 16.87
C GLN A 129 -27.33 -38.10 16.63
N LEU A 130 -27.79 -39.29 16.22
CA LEU A 130 -26.95 -40.45 16.00
C LEU A 130 -26.35 -40.42 14.59
N VAL A 131 -25.12 -39.93 14.48
CA VAL A 131 -24.31 -40.01 13.26
C VAL A 131 -23.81 -41.46 13.08
N PRO A 132 -23.94 -42.06 11.89
CA PRO A 132 -23.43 -43.41 11.64
C PRO A 132 -21.90 -43.45 11.72
N TRP A 133 -21.35 -44.56 12.21
CA TRP A 133 -19.89 -44.69 12.34
C TRP A 133 -19.16 -44.60 11.01
N GLU A 134 -19.78 -45.04 9.91
CA GLU A 134 -19.19 -44.90 8.57
C GLU A 134 -18.84 -43.44 8.24
N GLU A 135 -19.72 -42.51 8.64
CA GLU A 135 -19.52 -41.07 8.46
C GLU A 135 -18.44 -40.53 9.41
N VAL A 136 -18.48 -40.91 10.69
CA VAL A 136 -17.46 -40.50 11.69
C VAL A 136 -16.08 -41.01 11.30
N ASN A 137 -16.00 -42.25 10.83
CA ASN A 137 -14.77 -42.88 10.35
C ASN A 137 -14.25 -42.22 9.08
N ALA A 138 -15.15 -41.84 8.14
CA ALA A 138 -14.78 -41.06 6.97
C ALA A 138 -14.20 -39.69 7.37
N ALA A 139 -14.82 -39.01 8.34
CA ALA A 139 -14.32 -37.74 8.87
C ALA A 139 -12.92 -37.88 9.49
N TRP A 140 -12.69 -38.91 10.30
CA TRP A 140 -11.35 -39.23 10.82
C TRP A 140 -10.34 -39.58 9.74
N GLY A 141 -10.78 -40.26 8.68
CA GLY A 141 -9.95 -40.54 7.51
C GLY A 141 -9.49 -39.30 6.79
N GLN A 142 -10.40 -38.34 6.57
CA GLN A 142 -10.09 -37.04 5.98
C GLN A 142 -9.15 -36.23 6.90
N ALA A 143 -9.40 -36.23 8.21
CA ALA A 143 -8.55 -35.55 9.19
C ALA A 143 -7.14 -36.14 9.24
N CYS A 144 -7.01 -37.47 9.17
CA CYS A 144 -5.73 -38.18 9.11
C CYS A 144 -4.95 -37.82 7.84
N LEU A 145 -5.62 -37.77 6.68
CA LEU A 145 -5.01 -37.38 5.42
C LEU A 145 -4.56 -35.92 5.42
N LEU A 146 -5.38 -35.01 5.95
CA LEU A 146 -5.02 -33.59 6.10
C LEU A 146 -3.78 -33.42 6.98
N LEU A 147 -3.73 -34.09 8.13
CA LEU A 147 -2.59 -33.98 9.03
C LEU A 147 -1.32 -34.60 8.42
N ASP A 148 -1.42 -35.72 7.71
CA ASP A 148 -0.30 -36.32 6.98
C ASP A 148 0.23 -35.39 5.88
N ALA A 149 -0.66 -34.73 5.14
CA ALA A 149 -0.28 -33.71 4.16
C ALA A 149 0.41 -32.51 4.81
N LEU A 150 -0.06 -32.05 5.97
CA LEU A 150 0.57 -30.97 6.74
C LEU A 150 1.97 -31.35 7.25
N VAL A 151 2.13 -32.57 7.79
CA VAL A 151 3.41 -33.08 8.26
C VAL A 151 4.43 -33.11 7.11
N LYS A 152 4.03 -33.64 5.95
CA LYS A 152 4.87 -33.68 4.74
C LYS A 152 5.21 -32.29 4.22
N ARG A 153 4.25 -31.36 4.23
CA ARG A 153 4.45 -29.97 3.79
C ARG A 153 5.37 -29.19 4.72
N CYS A 154 5.30 -29.42 6.04
CA CYS A 154 6.14 -28.75 7.02
C CYS A 154 7.56 -29.33 7.11
N GLY A 155 7.80 -30.51 6.52
CA GLY A 155 9.11 -31.16 6.56
C GLY A 155 9.57 -31.51 7.98
N LEU A 156 8.64 -31.95 8.85
CA LEU A 156 8.95 -32.23 10.25
C LEU A 156 9.98 -33.37 10.39
N PRO A 157 11.07 -33.17 11.17
CA PRO A 157 12.05 -34.22 11.40
C PRO A 157 11.47 -35.27 12.34
N THR A 158 11.19 -36.46 11.79
CA THR A 158 10.91 -37.72 12.51
C THR A 158 10.01 -37.60 13.75
N THR A 159 8.72 -37.55 13.50
CA THR A 159 7.65 -37.70 14.49
C THR A 159 7.66 -39.13 15.05
N GLN A 160 7.43 -39.31 16.36
CA GLN A 160 7.17 -40.65 16.96
C GLN A 160 5.86 -41.29 16.47
N TYR A 161 5.05 -40.50 15.76
CA TYR A 161 3.75 -40.85 15.20
C TYR A 161 3.84 -40.90 13.67
N ARG A 162 3.45 -42.03 13.07
CA ARG A 162 3.29 -42.15 11.62
C ARG A 162 1.81 -42.28 11.27
N LEU A 163 1.29 -41.30 10.54
CA LEU A 163 -0.09 -41.31 10.07
C LEU A 163 -0.23 -42.26 8.87
N LEU A 164 -1.29 -43.07 8.87
CA LEU A 164 -1.61 -44.03 7.82
C LEU A 164 -3.02 -43.73 7.28
N PRO A 165 -3.15 -42.74 6.37
CA PRO A 165 -4.43 -42.44 5.75
C PRO A 165 -4.87 -43.60 4.84
N ARG A 166 -6.00 -44.23 5.18
CA ARG A 166 -6.58 -45.40 4.48
C ARG A 166 -8.09 -45.23 4.30
N GLY A 167 -8.53 -44.02 3.97
CA GLY A 167 -9.97 -43.70 3.90
C GLY A 167 -10.63 -43.84 5.28
N SER A 168 -11.81 -44.45 5.32
CA SER A 168 -12.56 -44.69 6.57
C SER A 168 -11.88 -45.65 7.55
N HIS A 169 -10.84 -46.38 7.14
CA HIS A 169 -10.09 -47.28 8.01
C HIS A 169 -8.67 -46.79 8.30
N SER A 170 -8.54 -45.47 8.48
CA SER A 170 -7.25 -44.84 8.78
C SER A 170 -6.68 -45.28 10.14
N ALA A 171 -5.37 -45.16 10.29
CA ALA A 171 -4.67 -45.60 11.49
C ALA A 171 -3.49 -44.69 11.83
N VAL A 172 -2.98 -44.81 13.05
CA VAL A 172 -1.78 -44.11 13.53
C VAL A 172 -0.81 -45.15 14.08
N GLN A 173 0.42 -45.16 13.60
CA GLN A 173 1.48 -46.03 14.09
C GLN A 173 2.33 -45.31 15.13
N VAL A 174 2.52 -45.93 16.29
CA VAL A 174 3.30 -45.40 17.43
C VAL A 174 4.24 -46.49 17.93
N ALA A 175 5.55 -46.21 17.95
CA ALA A 175 6.57 -47.14 18.44
C ALA A 175 6.47 -48.58 17.85
N GLY A 176 5.96 -48.71 16.61
CA GLY A 176 5.78 -49.98 15.92
C GLY A 176 4.36 -50.57 15.97
N ASP A 177 3.54 -50.21 16.96
CA ASP A 177 2.13 -50.66 17.06
C ASP A 177 1.21 -49.79 16.20
N VAL A 178 0.20 -50.40 15.57
CA VAL A 178 -0.77 -49.74 14.69
C VAL A 178 -2.10 -49.60 15.43
N LEU A 179 -2.50 -48.35 15.69
CA LEU A 179 -3.73 -47.99 16.37
C LEU A 179 -4.78 -47.54 15.36
N GLU A 180 -5.96 -48.15 15.41
CA GLU A 180 -7.05 -47.92 14.46
C GLU A 180 -7.80 -46.62 14.81
N LEU A 181 -7.92 -45.71 13.84
CA LEU A 181 -8.64 -44.44 13.97
C LEU A 181 -10.06 -44.55 13.39
N TYR A 182 -10.72 -45.69 13.64
CA TYR A 182 -12.09 -45.96 13.28
C TYR A 182 -12.75 -46.87 14.32
N SER A 183 -14.08 -46.80 14.44
CA SER A 183 -14.86 -47.70 15.31
C SER A 183 -16.09 -48.25 14.57
N SER A 184 -16.80 -49.19 15.19
CA SER A 184 -17.98 -49.84 14.60
C SER A 184 -19.02 -50.16 15.67
N ASP A 185 -20.30 -50.21 15.27
CA ASP A 185 -21.41 -50.59 16.15
C ASP A 185 -21.42 -52.12 16.38
N GLY A 186 -20.48 -52.63 17.17
CA GLY A 186 -20.33 -54.07 17.42
C GLY A 186 -20.12 -54.42 18.90
N GLY A 187 -21.20 -54.73 19.62
CA GLY A 187 -21.24 -55.50 20.89
C GLY A 187 -19.99 -55.44 21.80
N LEU A 188 -19.49 -56.61 22.26
CA LEU A 188 -18.29 -56.71 23.11
C LEU A 188 -17.02 -56.17 22.44
N SER A 189 -16.97 -56.18 21.10
CA SER A 189 -15.87 -55.62 20.31
C SER A 189 -15.73 -54.10 20.55
N ARG A 190 -16.83 -53.39 20.83
CA ARG A 190 -16.82 -51.96 21.19
C ARG A 190 -15.97 -51.66 22.42
N PHE A 191 -16.02 -52.49 23.47
CA PHE A 191 -15.25 -52.22 24.69
C PHE A 191 -13.72 -52.29 24.50
N PHE A 192 -13.25 -53.13 23.57
CA PHE A 192 -11.83 -53.26 23.25
C PHE A 192 -11.40 -52.30 22.13
N LEU A 193 -12.24 -52.10 21.10
CA LEU A 193 -11.96 -51.16 20.02
C LEU A 193 -12.05 -49.71 20.47
N ASP A 194 -13.01 -49.32 21.33
CA ASP A 194 -13.09 -47.94 21.84
C ASP A 194 -11.79 -47.57 22.59
N ARG A 195 -11.17 -48.50 23.34
CA ARG A 195 -9.87 -48.25 23.99
C ARG A 195 -8.72 -48.07 22.99
N ARG A 196 -8.66 -48.86 21.91
CA ARG A 196 -7.64 -48.68 20.86
C ARG A 196 -7.88 -47.42 20.05
N PHE A 197 -9.14 -47.08 19.83
CA PHE A 197 -9.57 -45.86 19.15
C PHE A 197 -9.23 -44.62 19.97
N ASP A 198 -9.47 -44.61 21.29
CA ASP A 198 -9.07 -43.53 22.19
C ASP A 198 -7.54 -43.33 22.20
N LEU A 199 -6.78 -44.42 22.19
CA LEU A 199 -5.32 -44.37 22.05
C LEU A 199 -4.90 -43.83 20.69
N ALA A 200 -5.60 -44.19 19.60
CA ALA A 200 -5.36 -43.66 18.27
C ALA A 200 -5.64 -42.16 18.19
N MET A 201 -6.75 -41.69 18.77
CA MET A 201 -7.10 -40.26 18.86
C MET A 201 -6.05 -39.49 19.65
N SER A 202 -5.59 -40.04 20.77
CA SER A 202 -4.52 -39.44 21.58
C SER A 202 -3.20 -39.35 20.80
N ALA A 203 -2.85 -40.38 20.04
CA ALA A 203 -1.68 -40.39 19.16
C ALA A 203 -1.81 -39.37 18.01
N PHE A 204 -2.99 -39.24 17.42
CA PHE A 204 -3.31 -38.23 16.42
C PHE A 204 -3.12 -36.81 16.97
N LEU A 205 -3.67 -36.52 18.16
CA LEU A 205 -3.47 -35.23 18.86
C LEU A 205 -2.00 -34.98 19.21
N GLY A 206 -1.27 -36.03 19.57
CA GLY A 206 0.18 -35.97 19.76
C GLY A 206 0.92 -35.47 18.52
N CYS A 207 0.58 -36.01 17.35
CA CYS A 207 1.12 -35.58 16.06
C CYS A 207 0.72 -34.13 15.73
N LEU A 208 -0.56 -33.78 15.90
CA LEU A 208 -1.05 -32.42 15.68
C LEU A 208 -0.32 -31.39 16.57
N ARG A 209 -0.01 -31.76 17.82
CA ARG A 209 0.75 -30.92 18.74
C ARG A 209 2.20 -30.71 18.30
N GLU A 210 2.83 -31.71 17.69
CA GLU A 210 4.18 -31.56 17.15
C GLU A 210 4.19 -30.60 15.94
N VAL A 211 3.21 -30.72 15.05
CA VAL A 211 2.98 -29.77 13.94
C VAL A 211 2.73 -28.37 14.50
N ALA A 212 1.85 -28.24 15.49
CA ALA A 212 1.52 -26.98 16.13
C ALA A 212 2.74 -26.27 16.71
N ARG A 213 3.58 -26.97 17.47
CA ARG A 213 4.80 -26.42 18.06
C ARG A 213 5.79 -25.95 17.00
N PHE A 214 5.88 -26.67 15.89
CA PHE A 214 6.74 -26.26 14.78
C PHE A 214 6.23 -24.97 14.13
N LEU A 215 4.91 -24.88 13.89
CA LEU A 215 4.28 -23.70 13.31
C LEU A 215 4.33 -22.47 14.24
N GLN A 216 4.22 -22.67 15.54
CA GLN A 216 4.32 -21.62 16.57
C GLN A 216 5.75 -21.05 16.75
N ARG A 217 6.74 -21.53 16.00
CA ARG A 217 8.03 -20.84 15.87
C ARG A 217 7.86 -19.46 15.23
N ASP A 218 6.84 -19.29 14.40
CA ASP A 218 6.39 -18.00 13.92
C ASP A 218 5.53 -17.31 15.01
N PRO A 219 5.95 -16.16 15.56
CA PRO A 219 5.20 -15.45 16.60
C PRO A 219 3.80 -14.98 16.14
N ALA A 220 3.55 -14.90 14.84
CA ALA A 220 2.25 -14.56 14.29
C ALA A 220 1.25 -15.73 14.31
N MET A 221 1.74 -16.98 14.41
CA MET A 221 0.92 -18.19 14.38
C MET A 221 0.52 -18.60 15.80
N ARG A 222 -0.77 -18.48 16.13
CA ARG A 222 -1.34 -18.99 17.39
C ARG A 222 -2.52 -19.90 17.09
N LEU A 223 -2.51 -21.08 17.71
CA LEU A 223 -3.68 -21.94 17.64
C LEU A 223 -4.77 -21.41 18.55
N PRO A 224 -6.04 -21.42 18.11
CA PRO A 224 -7.16 -20.96 18.93
C PRO A 224 -7.43 -21.86 20.14
N PHE A 225 -7.05 -23.15 20.05
CA PHE A 225 -7.28 -24.14 21.09
C PHE A 225 -5.96 -24.77 21.56
N LYS A 226 -5.86 -25.03 22.86
CA LYS A 226 -4.73 -25.70 23.49
C LYS A 226 -4.95 -27.22 23.41
N ILE A 227 -3.88 -27.97 23.17
CA ILE A 227 -3.89 -29.45 23.11
C ILE A 227 -3.03 -29.98 24.26
N GLU A 228 -3.65 -30.61 25.26
CA GLU A 228 -3.04 -31.12 26.49
C GLU A 228 -3.33 -32.61 26.70
N GLY A 229 -2.47 -33.47 26.16
CA GLY A 229 -2.57 -34.91 26.39
C GLY A 229 -3.75 -35.49 25.62
N ASP A 230 -4.72 -36.06 26.35
CA ASP A 230 -6.00 -36.58 25.85
C ASP A 230 -7.12 -35.51 25.81
N LYS A 231 -6.79 -34.24 26.09
CA LYS A 231 -7.75 -33.13 26.22
C LYS A 231 -7.39 -31.90 25.39
#